data_AF-A0A933D8F0-F1
#
_entry.id   AF-A0A933D8F0-F1
#
_cell.length_a   1.000
_cell.length_b   1.000
_cell.length_c   1.000
_cell.angle_alpha   90.00
_cell.angle_beta   90.00
_cell.angle_gamma   90.00
#
_symmetry.space_group_name_H-M   'P 1'
#
loop_
_entity.id
_entity.type
_entity.pdbx_description
1 polymer ?
#
loop_
_entity_poly.entity_id
_entity_poly.type
_entity_poly.pdbx_seq_one_letter_code
_entity_poly.pdbx_strand_id
1 'polypeptide(L)'
;DRYAYKARLYLVWNGDTKRARSVLQQALNITGAEDEQFIFLIRVLAEMFDGNYQEALSVISAGPTKPFDDQYQFIPKAQLFAEVYGLMKQRELERAYYDSARVLLERKITEQPDDARFHSALGIAYAGLGRKEEAIREGKSGVELLPISKEAWRGTYRVRDLARIYVMVGEYSAALDQLDILLSRPSDISASWLRIDPTWITLRSNPRFQKLAEEKR
;
A
#
# COMPACT_ATOMS: atom_id res chain seq x y z
N ASP A 1 8.46 -14.82 -8.79
CA ASP A 1 9.91 -14.75 -8.56
C ASP A 1 10.30 -14.88 -7.09
N ARG A 2 11.32 -15.69 -6.82
CA ARG A 2 11.83 -16.00 -5.47
C ARG A 2 12.53 -14.79 -4.81
N TYR A 3 13.11 -13.87 -5.58
CA TYR A 3 13.81 -12.70 -5.05
C TYR A 3 12.84 -11.67 -4.48
N ALA A 4 11.78 -11.34 -5.21
CA ALA A 4 10.76 -10.41 -4.73
C ALA A 4 10.07 -10.93 -3.45
N TYR A 5 9.73 -12.22 -3.38
CA TYR A 5 9.18 -12.82 -2.15
C TYR A 5 10.19 -12.77 -0.99
N LYS A 6 11.48 -13.05 -1.25
CA LYS A 6 12.51 -12.97 -0.22
C LYS A 6 12.72 -11.54 0.28
N ALA A 7 12.73 -10.54 -0.61
CA ALA A 7 12.83 -9.14 -0.25
C ALA A 7 11.61 -8.70 0.58
N ARG A 8 10.40 -9.06 0.14
CA ARG A 8 9.17 -8.80 0.88
C ARG A 8 9.19 -9.44 2.27
N LEU A 9 9.70 -10.66 2.40
CA LEU A 9 9.84 -11.33 3.70
C LEU A 9 10.74 -10.54 4.66
N TYR A 10 11.82 -9.91 4.18
CA TYR A 10 12.64 -9.07 5.05
C TYR A 10 11.89 -7.84 5.57
N LEU A 11 11.05 -7.24 4.73
CA LEU A 11 10.20 -6.11 5.14
C LEU A 11 9.14 -6.57 6.15
N VAL A 12 8.39 -7.63 5.85
CA VAL A 12 7.28 -8.09 6.70
C VAL A 12 7.77 -8.75 7.97
N TRP A 13 8.82 -9.56 7.94
CA TRP A 13 9.27 -10.26 9.16
C TRP A 13 10.03 -9.30 10.10
N ASN A 14 11.01 -8.58 9.58
CA ASN A 14 11.98 -7.87 10.43
C ASN A 14 12.01 -6.36 10.20
N GLY A 15 11.28 -5.84 9.21
CA GLY A 15 11.40 -4.45 8.79
C GLY A 15 12.76 -4.10 8.18
N ASP A 16 13.50 -5.10 7.68
CA ASP A 16 14.88 -4.92 7.22
C ASP A 16 14.93 -4.47 5.75
N THR A 17 14.76 -3.17 5.55
CA THR A 17 14.83 -2.49 4.25
C THR A 17 16.19 -2.65 3.57
N LYS A 18 17.29 -2.71 4.34
CA LYS A 18 18.64 -2.91 3.82
C LYS A 18 18.83 -4.28 3.18
N ARG A 19 18.39 -5.36 3.86
CA ARG A 19 18.43 -6.72 3.28
C ARG A 19 17.47 -6.87 2.12
N ALA A 20 16.27 -6.25 2.20
CA ALA A 20 15.34 -6.22 1.07
C ALA A 20 16.01 -5.62 -0.17
N ARG A 21 16.61 -4.43 -0.05
CA ARG A 21 17.35 -3.76 -1.13
C ARG A 21 18.50 -4.63 -1.66
N SER A 22 19.29 -5.24 -0.78
CA SER A 22 20.40 -6.13 -1.21
C SER A 22 19.93 -7.32 -2.05
N VAL A 23 18.79 -7.92 -1.70
CA VAL A 23 18.20 -9.03 -2.49
C VAL A 23 17.68 -8.54 -3.83
N LEU A 24 17.01 -7.38 -3.87
CA LEU A 24 16.51 -6.82 -5.12
C LEU A 24 17.66 -6.45 -6.07
N GLN A 25 18.75 -5.89 -5.54
CA GLN A 25 19.94 -5.59 -6.35
C GLN A 25 20.56 -6.85 -6.96
N GLN A 26 20.58 -7.96 -6.22
CA GLN A 26 21.02 -9.26 -6.76
C GLN A 26 20.08 -9.75 -7.87
N ALA A 27 18.77 -9.54 -7.75
CA ALA A 27 17.80 -9.91 -8.76
C ALA A 27 17.99 -9.11 -10.06
N LEU A 28 18.21 -7.79 -9.95
CA LEU A 28 18.45 -6.91 -11.11
C LEU A 28 19.72 -7.26 -11.88
N ASN A 29 20.70 -7.90 -11.24
CA ASN A 29 21.90 -8.40 -11.92
C ASN A 29 21.62 -9.68 -12.74
N ILE A 30 20.42 -10.26 -12.64
CA ILE A 30 19.97 -11.40 -13.43
C ILE A 30 19.10 -10.86 -14.57
N THR A 31 19.47 -11.16 -15.80
CA THR A 31 18.79 -10.70 -17.01
C THR A 31 17.30 -11.05 -16.99
N GLY A 32 16.42 -10.06 -17.21
CA GLY A 32 14.97 -10.24 -17.30
C GLY A 32 14.18 -9.96 -16.01
N ALA A 33 14.84 -9.66 -14.89
CA ALA A 33 14.17 -9.32 -13.63
C ALA A 33 13.55 -7.91 -13.60
N GLU A 34 13.98 -7.00 -14.49
CA GLU A 34 13.51 -5.61 -14.52
C GLU A 34 12.04 -5.47 -14.95
N ASP A 35 11.52 -6.45 -15.71
CA ASP A 35 10.14 -6.50 -16.17
C ASP A 35 9.17 -7.07 -15.11
N GLU A 36 9.68 -7.51 -13.96
CA GLU A 36 8.86 -8.08 -12.91
C GLU A 36 8.22 -6.99 -12.04
N GLN A 37 6.91 -6.78 -12.25
CA GLN A 37 6.10 -5.79 -11.51
C GLN A 37 6.26 -5.88 -9.98
N PHE A 38 6.49 -7.08 -9.45
CA PHE A 38 6.65 -7.29 -8.01
C PHE A 38 8.02 -6.85 -7.49
N ILE A 39 9.11 -7.08 -8.23
CA ILE A 39 10.43 -6.52 -7.91
C ILE A 39 10.34 -4.98 -7.91
N PHE A 40 9.70 -4.42 -8.94
CA PHE A 40 9.47 -2.98 -9.05
C PHE A 40 8.75 -2.42 -7.81
N LEU A 41 7.61 -2.99 -7.42
CA LEU A 41 6.84 -2.50 -6.28
C LEU A 41 7.63 -2.58 -4.98
N ILE A 42 8.29 -3.70 -4.70
CA ILE A 42 9.06 -3.86 -3.45
C ILE A 42 10.25 -2.90 -3.40
N ARG A 43 10.88 -2.58 -4.54
CA ARG A 43 11.95 -1.57 -4.61
C ARG A 43 11.41 -0.18 -4.27
N VAL A 44 10.28 0.23 -4.85
CA VAL A 44 9.64 1.52 -4.54
C VAL A 44 9.34 1.61 -3.04
N LEU A 45 8.73 0.58 -2.45
CA LEU A 45 8.41 0.55 -1.02
C LEU A 45 9.66 0.64 -0.13
N ALA A 46 10.73 -0.10 -0.47
CA ALA A 46 11.97 -0.06 0.31
C ALA A 46 12.58 1.35 0.35
N GLU A 47 12.61 2.06 -0.79
CA GLU A 47 13.11 3.44 -0.84
C GLU A 47 12.19 4.42 -0.12
N MET A 48 10.87 4.25 -0.25
CA MET A 48 9.89 5.05 0.49
C MET A 48 10.05 4.90 2.00
N PHE A 49 10.21 3.68 2.51
CA PHE A 49 10.30 3.38 3.93
C PHE A 49 11.59 3.90 4.57
N ASP A 50 12.69 3.92 3.82
CA ASP A 50 13.96 4.51 4.25
C ASP A 50 14.00 6.05 4.13
N GLY A 51 12.95 6.67 3.59
CA GLY A 51 12.91 8.12 3.37
C GLY A 51 13.68 8.59 2.13
N ASN A 52 14.11 7.67 1.27
CA ASN A 52 14.83 7.95 0.02
C ASN A 52 13.86 8.35 -1.09
N TYR A 53 13.08 9.40 -0.86
CA TYR A 53 11.96 9.78 -1.74
C TYR A 53 12.40 10.11 -3.17
N GLN A 54 13.55 10.74 -3.35
CA GLN A 54 14.06 11.06 -4.68
C GLN A 54 14.41 9.79 -5.47
N GLU A 55 14.98 8.79 -4.82
CA GLU A 55 15.23 7.48 -5.45
C GLU A 55 13.91 6.77 -5.72
N ALA A 56 12.95 6.78 -4.78
CA ALA A 56 11.62 6.21 -5.03
C ALA A 56 10.97 6.82 -6.29
N LEU A 57 11.02 8.15 -6.47
CA LEU A 57 10.55 8.82 -7.69
C LEU A 57 11.31 8.40 -8.94
N SER A 58 12.63 8.21 -8.85
CA SER A 58 13.47 7.70 -9.95
C SER A 58 13.04 6.29 -10.36
N VAL A 59 12.88 5.39 -9.40
CA VAL A 59 12.40 4.01 -9.62
C VAL A 59 11.02 4.01 -10.25
N ILE A 60 10.07 4.79 -9.71
CA ILE A 60 8.73 4.89 -10.28
C ILE A 60 8.83 5.37 -11.73
N SER A 61 9.59 6.43 -11.99
CA SER A 61 9.73 7.01 -13.34
C SER A 61 10.28 6.00 -14.36
N ALA A 62 11.35 5.29 -14.01
CA ALA A 62 12.00 4.30 -14.87
C ALA A 62 11.23 2.96 -14.98
N GLY A 63 10.34 2.66 -14.02
CA GLY A 63 9.57 1.42 -14.00
C GLY A 63 8.44 1.36 -15.04
N PRO A 64 7.64 0.28 -15.01
CA PRO A 64 6.58 0.02 -15.99
C PRO A 64 5.62 1.20 -16.18
N THR A 65 5.08 1.36 -17.39
CA THR A 65 4.07 2.38 -17.69
C THR A 65 2.67 1.97 -17.22
N LYS A 66 2.41 0.67 -17.15
CA LYS A 66 1.14 0.10 -16.70
C LYS A 66 1.03 0.14 -15.18
N PRO A 67 -0.19 0.16 -14.61
CA PRO A 67 -0.41 -0.07 -13.20
C PRO A 67 0.21 -1.39 -12.74
N PHE A 68 0.58 -1.46 -11.47
CA PHE A 68 0.79 -2.75 -10.82
C PHE A 68 -0.57 -3.44 -10.71
N ASP A 69 -0.69 -4.65 -11.25
CA ASP A 69 -1.95 -5.38 -11.32
C ASP A 69 -1.70 -6.86 -11.07
N ASP A 70 -2.06 -7.31 -9.87
CA ASP A 70 -2.01 -8.72 -9.48
C ASP A 70 -3.29 -9.13 -8.75
N GLN A 71 -3.43 -10.41 -8.45
CA GLN A 71 -4.63 -10.95 -7.77
C GLN A 71 -4.95 -10.31 -6.40
N TYR A 72 -4.05 -9.53 -5.81
CA TYR A 72 -4.19 -8.90 -4.50
C TYR A 72 -4.48 -7.40 -4.61
N GLN A 73 -3.80 -6.69 -5.52
CA GLN A 73 -3.76 -5.24 -5.58
C GLN A 73 -3.83 -4.73 -7.01
N PHE A 74 -4.42 -3.54 -7.14
CA PHE A 74 -4.29 -2.72 -8.33
C PHE A 74 -3.78 -1.35 -7.89
N ILE A 75 -2.59 -0.97 -8.33
CA ILE A 75 -1.95 0.29 -7.92
C ILE A 75 -1.61 1.09 -9.17
N PRO A 76 -2.36 2.17 -9.46
CA PRO A 76 -1.97 3.12 -10.50
C PRO A 76 -0.57 3.66 -10.24
N LYS A 77 0.26 3.77 -11.28
CA LYS A 77 1.58 4.41 -11.20
C LYS A 77 1.50 5.83 -10.61
N ALA A 78 0.46 6.56 -10.98
CA ALA A 78 0.18 7.89 -10.43
C ALA A 78 -0.04 7.85 -8.90
N GLN A 79 -0.66 6.80 -8.36
CA GLN A 79 -0.84 6.69 -6.92
C GLN A 79 0.50 6.55 -6.18
N LEU A 80 1.47 5.80 -6.72
CA LEU A 80 2.81 5.71 -6.15
C LEU A 80 3.51 7.07 -6.12
N PHE A 81 3.41 7.86 -7.19
CA PHE A 81 3.90 9.25 -7.20
C PHE A 81 3.23 10.09 -6.11
N ALA A 82 1.90 10.02 -6.01
CA ALA A 82 1.14 10.79 -5.02
C ALA A 82 1.58 10.47 -3.60
N GLU A 83 1.78 9.19 -3.28
CA GLU A 83 2.25 8.73 -1.98
C GLU A 83 3.63 9.34 -1.63
N VAL A 84 4.59 9.27 -2.57
CA VAL A 84 5.92 9.83 -2.36
C VAL A 84 5.87 11.35 -2.19
N TYR A 85 5.13 12.07 -3.04
CA TYR A 85 4.99 13.52 -2.92
C TYR A 85 4.29 13.95 -1.62
N GLY A 86 3.32 13.16 -1.14
CA GLY A 86 2.70 13.36 0.17
C GLY A 86 3.70 13.25 1.32
N LEU A 87 4.59 12.25 1.27
CA LEU A 87 5.68 12.09 2.25
C LEU A 87 6.72 13.24 2.19
N MET A 88 6.93 13.78 0.99
CA MET A 88 7.75 14.99 0.77
C MET A 88 7.03 16.30 1.12
N LYS A 89 5.76 16.23 1.57
CA LYS A 89 4.89 17.39 1.86
C LYS A 89 4.62 18.30 0.66
N GLN A 90 4.73 17.77 -0.56
CA GLN A 90 4.46 18.49 -1.81
C GLN A 90 2.98 18.34 -2.19
N ARG A 91 2.12 19.09 -1.50
CA ARG A 91 0.65 18.93 -1.54
C ARG A 91 0.02 19.10 -2.92
N GLU A 92 0.54 20.00 -3.74
CA GLU A 92 0.01 20.23 -5.09
C GLU A 92 0.24 19.01 -5.99
N LEU A 93 1.45 18.46 -5.97
CA LEU A 93 1.80 17.26 -6.74
C LEU A 93 1.08 16.03 -6.21
N GLU A 94 1.03 15.85 -4.89
CA GLU A 94 0.23 14.80 -4.23
C GLU A 94 -1.21 14.79 -4.76
N ARG A 95 -1.89 15.95 -4.73
CA ARG A 95 -3.27 16.09 -5.22
C ARG A 95 -3.39 15.80 -6.71
N ALA A 96 -2.49 16.33 -7.54
CA ALA A 96 -2.53 16.12 -8.99
C ALA A 96 -2.40 14.64 -9.37
N TYR A 97 -1.50 13.92 -8.69
CA TYR A 97 -1.28 12.51 -8.95
C TYR A 97 -2.39 11.61 -8.39
N TYR A 98 -2.97 11.94 -7.22
CA TYR A 98 -4.17 11.25 -6.76
C TYR A 98 -5.38 11.50 -7.68
N ASP A 99 -5.52 12.69 -8.25
CA ASP A 99 -6.59 12.96 -9.22
C ASP A 99 -6.41 12.15 -10.51
N SER A 100 -5.17 12.04 -10.99
CA SER A 100 -4.83 11.18 -12.13
C SER A 100 -5.15 9.70 -11.86
N ALA A 101 -4.85 9.22 -10.64
CA ALA A 101 -5.22 7.87 -10.22
C ALA A 101 -6.74 7.67 -10.16
N ARG A 102 -7.47 8.65 -9.59
CA ARG A 102 -8.94 8.66 -9.50
C ARG A 102 -9.59 8.48 -10.87
N VAL A 103 -9.20 9.27 -11.87
CA VAL A 103 -9.78 9.20 -13.22
C VAL A 103 -9.63 7.80 -13.84
N LEU A 104 -8.46 7.18 -13.70
CA LEU A 104 -8.23 5.82 -14.18
C LEU A 104 -9.13 4.80 -13.45
N LEU A 105 -9.25 4.93 -12.14
CA LEU A 105 -9.98 4.00 -11.28
C LEU A 105 -11.49 4.09 -11.47
N GLU A 106 -12.04 5.30 -11.64
CA GLU A 106 -13.46 5.49 -11.99
C GLU A 106 -13.80 4.82 -13.32
N ARG A 107 -12.90 4.91 -14.32
CA ARG A 107 -13.07 4.18 -15.58
C ARG A 107 -13.03 2.66 -15.36
N LYS A 108 -12.08 2.18 -14.55
CA LYS A 108 -11.94 0.75 -14.25
C LYS A 108 -13.14 0.16 -13.54
N ILE A 109 -13.74 0.87 -12.58
CA ILE A 109 -14.98 0.45 -11.92
C ILE A 109 -16.16 0.46 -12.90
N THR A 110 -16.20 1.40 -13.83
CA THR A 110 -17.23 1.37 -14.90
C THR A 110 -17.10 0.12 -15.78
N GLU A 111 -15.87 -0.29 -16.10
CA GLU A 111 -15.58 -1.50 -16.89
C GLU A 111 -15.83 -2.79 -16.10
N GLN A 112 -15.53 -2.80 -14.80
CA GLN A 112 -15.54 -3.98 -13.93
C GLN A 112 -15.97 -3.57 -12.50
N PRO A 113 -17.28 -3.42 -12.27
CA PRO A 113 -17.80 -2.88 -11.01
C PRO A 113 -17.62 -3.82 -9.81
N ASP A 114 -17.40 -5.12 -10.04
CA ASP A 114 -17.28 -6.10 -8.97
C ASP A 114 -15.83 -6.37 -8.55
N ASP A 115 -14.86 -5.66 -9.13
CA ASP A 115 -13.45 -5.81 -8.75
C ASP A 115 -13.13 -4.98 -7.49
N ALA A 116 -13.09 -5.69 -6.37
CA ALA A 116 -12.77 -5.13 -5.06
C ALA A 116 -11.44 -4.35 -5.01
N ARG A 117 -10.46 -4.68 -5.87
CA ARG A 117 -9.16 -3.98 -5.92
C ARG A 117 -9.33 -2.53 -6.37
N PHE A 118 -10.22 -2.28 -7.33
CA PHE A 118 -10.44 -0.93 -7.86
C PHE A 118 -11.14 -0.03 -6.85
N HIS A 119 -12.12 -0.57 -6.12
CA HIS A 119 -12.78 0.15 -5.03
C HIS A 119 -11.81 0.55 -3.91
N SER A 120 -10.95 -0.37 -3.45
CA SER A 120 -9.94 -0.02 -2.44
C SER A 120 -8.95 1.04 -2.94
N ALA A 121 -8.44 0.91 -4.16
CA ALA A 121 -7.53 1.90 -4.74
C ALA A 121 -8.21 3.27 -4.94
N LEU A 122 -9.49 3.29 -5.35
CA LEU A 122 -10.25 4.52 -5.50
C LEU A 122 -10.50 5.20 -4.15
N GLY A 123 -10.77 4.42 -3.11
CA GLY A 123 -10.88 4.92 -1.74
C GLY A 123 -9.60 5.61 -1.26
N ILE A 124 -8.43 5.04 -1.56
CA ILE A 124 -7.13 5.66 -1.25
C ILE A 124 -6.95 6.96 -2.03
N ALA A 125 -7.28 6.98 -3.32
CA ALA A 125 -7.19 8.19 -4.14
C ALA A 125 -8.10 9.31 -3.62
N TYR A 126 -9.34 8.99 -3.27
CA TYR A 126 -10.25 9.95 -2.63
C TYR A 126 -9.73 10.46 -1.29
N ALA A 127 -9.15 9.59 -0.46
CA ALA A 127 -8.57 10.01 0.81
C ALA A 127 -7.43 11.01 0.59
N GLY A 128 -6.56 10.77 -0.39
CA GLY A 128 -5.47 11.67 -0.77
C GLY A 128 -5.95 13.03 -1.31
N LEU A 129 -7.15 13.08 -1.89
CA LEU A 129 -7.80 14.31 -2.35
C LEU A 129 -8.56 15.07 -1.23
N GLY A 130 -8.65 14.48 -0.03
CA GLY A 130 -9.44 15.00 1.09
C GLY A 130 -10.95 14.75 0.96
N ARG A 131 -11.36 13.83 0.08
CA ARG A 131 -12.76 13.44 -0.17
C ARG A 131 -13.15 12.30 0.76
N LYS A 132 -13.34 12.63 2.04
CA LYS A 132 -13.46 11.66 3.14
C LYS A 132 -14.62 10.69 2.96
N GLU A 133 -15.80 11.21 2.67
CA GLU A 133 -17.02 10.40 2.58
C GLU A 133 -16.96 9.44 1.39
N GLU A 134 -16.45 9.88 0.23
CA GLU A 134 -16.18 8.99 -0.90
C GLU A 134 -15.11 7.95 -0.56
N ALA A 135 -14.02 8.35 0.09
CA ALA A 135 -12.93 7.46 0.43
C ALA A 135 -13.40 6.27 1.29
N ILE A 136 -14.15 6.56 2.36
CA ILE A 136 -14.67 5.53 3.27
C ILE A 136 -15.68 4.64 2.56
N ARG A 137 -16.56 5.22 1.73
CA ARG A 137 -17.55 4.45 0.96
C ARG A 137 -16.86 3.44 0.04
N GLU A 138 -15.90 3.87 -0.77
CA GLU A 138 -15.20 2.98 -1.69
C GLU A 138 -14.35 1.93 -0.95
N GLY A 139 -13.69 2.33 0.14
CA GLY A 139 -12.95 1.39 1.00
C GLY A 139 -13.85 0.28 1.55
N LYS A 140 -15.08 0.63 1.99
CA LYS A 140 -16.08 -0.34 2.46
C LYS A 140 -16.59 -1.22 1.33
N SER A 141 -16.89 -0.65 0.16
CA SER A 141 -17.28 -1.44 -1.02
C SER A 141 -16.24 -2.51 -1.36
N GLY A 142 -14.95 -2.18 -1.29
CA GLY A 142 -13.87 -3.16 -1.50
C GLY A 142 -13.91 -4.32 -0.50
N VAL A 143 -14.19 -4.05 0.79
CA VAL A 143 -14.33 -5.09 1.83
C VAL A 143 -15.62 -5.90 1.65
N GLU A 144 -16.72 -5.29 1.23
CA GLU A 144 -18.00 -5.96 1.00
C GLU A 144 -17.97 -6.89 -0.21
N LEU A 145 -17.29 -6.49 -1.28
CA LEU A 145 -17.08 -7.30 -2.48
C LEU A 145 -16.18 -8.50 -2.20
N LEU A 146 -15.13 -8.34 -1.39
CA LEU A 146 -14.19 -9.40 -1.04
C LEU A 146 -13.91 -9.47 0.47
N PRO A 147 -14.89 -9.97 1.26
CA PRO A 147 -14.74 -10.08 2.70
C PRO A 147 -13.82 -11.26 3.07
N ILE A 148 -13.11 -11.13 4.19
CA ILE A 148 -12.23 -12.18 4.75
C ILE A 148 -13.00 -13.51 4.96
N SER A 149 -14.29 -13.45 5.27
CA SER A 149 -15.12 -14.64 5.45
C SER A 149 -15.32 -15.46 4.18
N LYS A 150 -15.22 -14.84 3.00
CA LYS A 150 -15.30 -15.51 1.69
C LYS A 150 -13.91 -15.85 1.16
N GLU A 151 -12.95 -14.95 1.35
CA GLU A 151 -11.57 -15.13 0.90
C GLU A 151 -10.60 -14.66 1.98
N ALA A 152 -10.12 -15.62 2.78
CA ALA A 152 -9.34 -15.36 3.98
C ALA A 152 -7.95 -14.74 3.69
N TRP A 153 -7.44 -14.87 2.48
CA TRP A 153 -6.11 -14.40 2.10
C TRP A 153 -6.17 -13.07 1.35
N ARG A 154 -6.99 -12.98 0.29
CA ARG A 154 -7.13 -11.74 -0.49
C ARG A 154 -7.99 -10.69 0.20
N GLY A 155 -8.93 -11.11 1.04
CA GLY A 155 -9.76 -10.18 1.82
C GLY A 155 -8.96 -9.34 2.82
N THR A 156 -7.79 -9.81 3.29
CA THR A 156 -6.96 -9.03 4.22
C THR A 156 -6.42 -7.76 3.56
N TYR A 157 -6.12 -7.80 2.26
CA TYR A 157 -5.66 -6.63 1.51
C TYR A 157 -6.71 -5.53 1.49
N ARG A 158 -7.99 -5.88 1.33
CA ARG A 158 -9.11 -4.92 1.36
C ARG A 158 -9.27 -4.28 2.73
N VAL A 159 -9.16 -5.08 3.80
CA VAL A 159 -9.20 -4.57 5.18
C VAL A 159 -8.01 -3.67 5.50
N ARG A 160 -6.82 -4.02 5.02
CA ARG A 160 -5.61 -3.19 5.14
C ARG A 160 -5.75 -1.86 4.39
N ASP A 161 -6.27 -1.90 3.16
CA ASP A 161 -6.51 -0.70 2.37
C ASP A 161 -7.57 0.20 3.05
N LEU A 162 -8.62 -0.39 3.65
CA LEU A 162 -9.60 0.36 4.46
C LEU A 162 -8.98 0.97 5.73
N ALA A 163 -8.11 0.23 6.43
CA ALA A 163 -7.36 0.77 7.56
C ALA A 163 -6.52 2.00 7.15
N ARG A 164 -5.84 1.90 6.01
CA ARG A 164 -5.05 2.98 5.42
C ARG A 164 -5.92 4.19 5.08
N ILE A 165 -7.08 3.97 4.44
CA ILE A 165 -8.05 5.03 4.14
C ILE A 165 -8.45 5.76 5.42
N TYR A 166 -8.81 5.02 6.47
CA TYR A 166 -9.19 5.60 7.75
C TYR A 166 -8.09 6.48 8.35
N VAL A 167 -6.83 6.05 8.30
CA VAL A 167 -5.71 6.89 8.75
C VAL A 167 -5.60 8.17 7.92
N MET A 168 -5.67 8.06 6.60
CA MET A 168 -5.53 9.21 5.69
C MET A 168 -6.62 10.27 5.90
N VAL A 169 -7.81 9.87 6.34
CA VAL A 169 -8.95 10.78 6.59
C VAL A 169 -9.18 11.12 8.07
N GLY A 170 -8.25 10.72 8.95
CA GLY A 170 -8.27 11.07 10.37
C GLY A 170 -9.15 10.20 11.27
N GLU A 171 -9.68 9.09 10.77
CA GLU A 171 -10.52 8.14 11.51
C GLU A 171 -9.68 7.09 12.25
N TYR A 172 -8.81 7.55 13.15
CA TYR A 172 -7.77 6.73 13.76
C TYR A 172 -8.30 5.55 14.59
N SER A 173 -9.43 5.70 15.28
CA SER A 173 -10.02 4.58 16.02
C SER A 173 -10.46 3.46 15.08
N ALA A 174 -11.14 3.80 13.99
CA ALA A 174 -11.59 2.83 13.00
C ALA A 174 -10.40 2.17 12.29
N ALA A 175 -9.32 2.91 12.01
CA ALA A 175 -8.08 2.34 11.49
C ALA A 175 -7.50 1.28 12.44
N LEU A 176 -7.41 1.59 13.73
CA LEU A 176 -6.89 0.66 14.75
C LEU A 176 -7.76 -0.58 14.89
N ASP A 177 -9.09 -0.46 14.77
CA ASP A 177 -10.01 -1.60 14.75
C ASP A 177 -9.70 -2.54 13.58
N GLN A 178 -9.39 -2.00 12.39
CA GLN A 178 -9.00 -2.82 11.25
C GLN A 178 -7.60 -3.46 11.44
N LEU A 179 -6.66 -2.75 12.05
CA LEU A 179 -5.33 -3.31 12.34
C LEU A 179 -5.40 -4.47 13.35
N ASP A 180 -6.27 -4.39 14.37
CA ASP A 180 -6.53 -5.50 15.30
C ASP A 180 -7.07 -6.75 14.57
N ILE A 181 -7.98 -6.55 13.62
CA ILE A 181 -8.51 -7.63 12.77
C ILE A 181 -7.38 -8.29 11.99
N LEU A 182 -6.47 -7.52 11.41
CA LEU A 182 -5.36 -8.02 10.59
C LEU A 182 -4.28 -8.73 11.40
N LEU A 183 -3.95 -8.25 12.61
CA LEU A 183 -2.93 -8.83 13.48
C LEU A 183 -3.44 -9.97 14.37
N SER A 184 -4.75 -10.26 14.35
CA SER A 184 -5.34 -11.40 15.06
C SER A 184 -5.37 -12.70 14.23
N ARG A 185 -4.92 -12.65 12.97
CA ARG A 185 -4.95 -13.78 12.03
C ARG A 185 -3.78 -13.69 11.04
N PRO A 186 -3.46 -14.75 10.29
CA PRO A 186 -2.52 -14.65 9.18
C PRO A 186 -2.99 -13.56 8.20
N SER A 187 -2.14 -12.57 7.96
CA SER A 187 -2.38 -11.50 7.00
C SER A 187 -1.07 -11.05 6.36
N ASP A 188 -1.18 -10.13 5.42
CA ASP A 188 -0.05 -9.62 4.65
C ASP A 188 0.74 -8.52 5.40
N ILE A 189 0.34 -8.16 6.63
CA ILE A 189 1.02 -7.19 7.50
C ILE A 189 1.50 -7.85 8.81
N SER A 190 2.43 -7.17 9.51
CA SER A 190 2.96 -7.59 10.80
C SER A 190 3.27 -6.38 11.68
N ALA A 191 3.55 -6.60 12.96
CA ALA A 191 4.05 -5.56 13.85
C ALA A 191 5.34 -4.89 13.30
N SER A 192 6.24 -5.67 12.70
CA SER A 192 7.45 -5.14 12.05
C SER A 192 7.12 -4.23 10.86
N TRP A 193 6.17 -4.63 10.03
CA TRP A 193 5.71 -3.82 8.91
C TRP A 193 5.12 -2.49 9.37
N LEU A 194 4.27 -2.49 10.40
CA LEU A 194 3.66 -1.27 10.94
C LEU A 194 4.69 -0.24 11.42
N ARG A 195 5.85 -0.69 11.90
CA ARG A 195 6.93 0.21 12.37
C ARG A 195 7.64 0.93 11.22
N ILE A 196 7.77 0.29 10.05
CA ILE A 196 8.54 0.83 8.92
C ILE A 196 7.67 1.56 7.90
N ASP A 197 6.42 1.15 7.72
CA ASP A 197 5.52 1.73 6.74
C ASP A 197 5.06 3.13 7.20
N PRO A 198 5.34 4.20 6.42
CA PRO A 198 5.03 5.57 6.80
C PRO A 198 3.53 5.89 6.75
N THR A 199 2.70 5.02 6.17
CA THR A 199 1.22 5.13 6.23
C THR A 199 0.74 5.32 7.67
N TRP A 200 1.39 4.65 8.62
CA TRP A 200 0.98 4.60 10.02
C TRP A 200 1.69 5.65 10.89
N ILE A 201 2.46 6.58 10.29
CA ILE A 201 3.31 7.51 11.04
C ILE A 201 2.52 8.36 12.04
N THR A 202 1.30 8.76 11.68
CA THR A 202 0.38 9.54 12.53
C THR A 202 -0.15 8.74 13.72
N LEU A 203 -0.15 7.41 13.65
CA LEU A 203 -0.59 6.53 14.73
C LEU A 203 0.54 6.18 15.71
N ARG A 204 1.82 6.46 15.40
CA ARG A 204 2.96 6.00 16.22
C ARG A 204 2.96 6.51 17.67
N SER A 205 2.30 7.64 17.94
CA SER A 205 2.12 8.19 19.30
C SER A 205 0.91 7.61 20.04
N ASN A 206 0.04 6.83 19.37
CA ASN A 206 -1.14 6.23 19.95
C ASN A 206 -0.77 4.97 20.78
N PRO A 207 -1.16 4.87 22.06
CA PRO A 207 -0.83 3.71 22.89
C PRO A 207 -1.34 2.36 22.35
N ARG A 208 -2.53 2.33 21.73
CA ARG A 208 -3.07 1.10 21.11
C ARG A 208 -2.24 0.69 19.90
N PHE A 209 -1.77 1.65 19.11
CA PHE A 209 -0.85 1.36 18.01
C PHE A 209 0.49 0.84 18.50
N GLN A 210 1.08 1.44 19.54
CA GLN A 210 2.35 0.99 20.12
C GLN A 210 2.26 -0.47 20.57
N LYS A 211 1.18 -0.83 21.25
CA LYS A 211 0.92 -2.23 21.63
C LYS A 211 0.88 -3.15 20.42
N LEU A 212 0.13 -2.79 19.37
CA LEU A 212 0.05 -3.58 18.13
C LEU A 212 1.42 -3.71 17.43
N ALA A 213 2.23 -2.67 17.48
CA ALA A 213 3.56 -2.63 16.88
C ALA A 213 4.64 -3.33 17.72
N GLU A 214 4.35 -3.75 18.95
CA GLU A 214 5.27 -4.48 19.84
C GLU A 214 4.98 -5.99 19.87
N GLU A 215 3.74 -6.38 19.57
CA GLU A 215 3.33 -7.78 19.59
C GLU A 215 4.14 -8.62 18.59
N LYS A 216 4.88 -9.61 19.12
CA LYS A 216 5.54 -10.65 18.31
C LYS A 216 4.47 -11.69 17.93
N ARG A 217 3.64 -11.37 16.94
CA ARG A 217 2.69 -12.32 16.33
C ARG A 217 3.18 -12.75 14.96
#